data_AF-A0A537U2P0-F1
#
_entry.id   AF-A0A537U2P0-F1
#
_cell.length_a   1.000
_cell.length_b   1.000
_cell.length_c   1.000
_cell.angle_alpha   90.00
_cell.angle_beta   90.00
_cell.angle_gamma   90.00
#
_symmetry.space_group_name_H-M   'P 1'
#
loop_
_entity.id
_entity.type
_entity.pdbx_description
1 polymer ?
#
loop_
_entity_poly.entity_id
_entity_poly.type
_entity_poly.pdbx_seq_one_letter_code
_entity_poly.pdbx_strand_id
1 'polypeptide(L)'
;MADPVSQFATRMAYGARQVPRVVWYIGHGMVMRRLRQAVRERAGERPQTRVSVPDRQRLYADMAALFLQDLANVEAGIYPLPADHDGTLPDLLARSRLFFEDLPTIHRRREGRDVREVLSGETRG
;
A
#
# COMPACT_ATOMS: atom_id res chain seq x y z
N MET A 1 -0.18 -26.35 -23.49
CA MET A 1 -0.64 -24.97 -23.74
C MET A 1 -2.00 -24.82 -23.09
N ALA A 2 -2.17 -23.84 -22.20
CA ALA A 2 -3.45 -23.60 -21.53
C ALA A 2 -4.48 -23.09 -22.55
N ASP A 3 -5.71 -23.58 -22.46
CA ASP A 3 -6.82 -23.19 -23.35
C ASP A 3 -7.07 -21.67 -23.29
N PRO A 4 -7.40 -20.98 -24.40
CA PRO A 4 -7.62 -19.53 -24.41
C PRO A 4 -8.65 -19.03 -23.39
N VAL A 5 -9.70 -19.81 -23.11
CA VAL A 5 -10.72 -19.48 -22.11
C VAL A 5 -10.12 -19.55 -20.70
N SER A 6 -9.28 -20.54 -20.43
CA SER A 6 -8.58 -20.68 -19.14
C SER A 6 -7.62 -19.54 -18.88
N GLN A 7 -6.89 -19.06 -19.90
CA GLN A 7 -6.02 -17.89 -19.77
C GLN A 7 -6.84 -16.63 -19.49
N PHE A 8 -7.93 -16.42 -20.22
CA PHE A 8 -8.83 -15.30 -19.97
C PHE A 8 -9.40 -15.31 -18.54
N ALA A 9 -9.84 -16.46 -18.05
CA ALA A 9 -10.31 -16.62 -16.69
C ALA A 9 -9.22 -16.30 -15.66
N THR A 10 -7.98 -16.76 -15.89
CA THR A 10 -6.81 -16.42 -15.05
C THR A 10 -6.57 -14.91 -15.01
N ARG A 11 -6.59 -14.23 -16.17
CA ARG A 11 -6.41 -12.77 -16.24
C ARG A 11 -7.48 -12.02 -15.45
N MET A 12 -8.75 -12.42 -15.59
CA MET A 12 -9.86 -11.81 -14.86
C MET A 12 -9.74 -12.04 -13.36
N ALA A 13 -9.43 -13.27 -12.94
CA ALA A 13 -9.22 -13.61 -11.53
C ALA A 13 -8.04 -12.84 -10.93
N TYR A 14 -6.94 -12.70 -11.68
CA TYR A 14 -5.78 -11.93 -11.29
C TYR A 14 -6.11 -10.44 -11.12
N GLY A 15 -6.75 -9.83 -12.12
CA GLY A 15 -7.14 -8.42 -12.09
C GLY A 15 -8.12 -8.11 -10.95
N ALA A 16 -9.09 -8.98 -10.71
CA ALA A 16 -10.05 -8.84 -9.61
C ALA A 16 -9.41 -8.88 -8.21
N ARG A 17 -8.23 -9.50 -8.08
CA ARG A 17 -7.46 -9.60 -6.84
C ARG A 17 -6.52 -8.40 -6.65
N GLN A 18 -5.69 -8.11 -7.64
CA GLN A 18 -4.62 -7.11 -7.46
C GLN A 18 -5.07 -5.66 -7.65
N VAL A 19 -6.02 -5.37 -8.54
CA VAL A 19 -6.44 -3.97 -8.81
C VAL A 19 -7.07 -3.31 -7.59
N PRO A 20 -8.02 -3.93 -6.86
CA PRO A 20 -8.59 -3.33 -5.66
C PRO A 20 -7.54 -2.98 -4.60
N ARG A 21 -6.56 -3.87 -4.38
CA ARG A 21 -5.45 -3.63 -3.44
C ARG A 21 -4.66 -2.38 -3.80
N VAL A 22 -4.24 -2.27 -5.06
CA VAL A 22 -3.45 -1.14 -5.54
C VAL A 22 -4.22 0.17 -5.36
N VAL A 23 -5.48 0.18 -5.78
CA VAL A 23 -6.37 1.35 -5.63
C VAL A 23 -6.53 1.72 -4.16
N TRP A 24 -6.70 0.74 -3.27
CA TRP A 24 -6.83 0.96 -1.84
C TRP A 24 -5.63 1.70 -1.25
N TYR A 25 -4.41 1.17 -1.45
CA TYR A 25 -3.21 1.76 -0.88
C TYR A 25 -2.82 3.09 -1.52
N ILE A 26 -3.05 3.26 -2.82
CA ILE A 26 -2.89 4.56 -3.47
C ILE A 26 -3.85 5.58 -2.85
N GLY A 27 -5.13 5.24 -2.70
CA GLY A 27 -6.13 6.11 -2.09
C GLY A 27 -5.76 6.50 -0.66
N HIS A 28 -5.34 5.54 0.14
CA HIS A 28 -4.87 5.77 1.51
C HIS A 28 -3.68 6.74 1.56
N GLY A 29 -2.71 6.59 0.64
CA GLY A 29 -1.59 7.50 0.48
C GLY A 29 -2.01 8.92 0.08
N MET A 30 -3.05 9.07 -0.76
CA MET A 30 -3.60 10.38 -1.13
C MET A 30 -4.26 11.08 0.05
N VAL A 31 -5.04 10.36 0.87
CA VAL A 31 -5.64 10.90 2.10
C VAL A 31 -4.55 11.39 3.04
N MET A 32 -3.53 10.57 3.29
CA MET A 32 -2.41 10.97 4.15
C MET A 32 -1.67 12.20 3.60
N ARG A 33 -1.49 12.30 2.28
CA ARG A 33 -0.88 13.49 1.65
C ARG A 33 -1.69 14.75 1.92
N ARG A 34 -3.03 14.69 1.80
CA ARG A 34 -3.91 15.83 2.10
C ARG A 34 -3.82 16.24 3.58
N LEU A 35 -3.85 15.26 4.50
CA LEU A 35 -3.68 15.52 5.93
C LEU A 35 -2.33 16.18 6.24
N ARG A 36 -1.23 15.67 5.66
CA ARG A 36 0.09 16.28 5.82
C ARG A 36 0.13 17.71 5.29
N GLN A 37 -0.50 17.97 4.15
CA GLN A 37 -0.56 19.32 3.58
C GLN A 37 -1.30 20.28 4.51
N ALA A 38 -2.48 19.89 5.02
CA ALA A 38 -3.25 20.70 5.96
C ALA A 38 -2.48 20.99 7.26
N VAL A 39 -1.66 20.04 7.75
CA VAL A 39 -0.80 20.27 8.92
C VAL A 39 0.37 21.21 8.58
N ARG A 40 1.00 21.07 7.40
CA ARG A 40 2.09 21.98 6.96
C ARG A 40 1.62 23.42 6.83
N GLU A 41 0.42 23.64 6.31
CA GLU A 41 -0.18 24.97 6.18
C GLU A 41 -0.39 25.65 7.56
N ARG A 42 -0.56 24.85 8.63
CA ARG A 42 -0.77 25.36 10.00
C ARG A 42 0.52 25.48 10.82
N ALA A 43 1.49 24.60 10.60
CA ALA A 43 2.69 24.45 11.44
C ALA A 43 3.99 25.01 10.83
N GLY A 44 3.94 25.56 9.62
CA GLY A 44 5.12 26.09 8.91
C GLY A 44 5.93 25.02 8.15
N GLU A 45 6.94 25.46 7.39
CA GLU A 45 7.72 24.57 6.52
C GLU A 45 8.61 23.59 7.29
N ARG A 46 8.38 22.30 7.07
CA ARG A 46 9.28 21.21 7.48
C ARG A 46 10.46 21.05 6.52
N PRO A 47 11.63 20.60 6.99
CA PRO A 47 12.81 20.37 6.14
C PRO A 47 12.48 19.41 5.00
N GLN A 48 12.79 19.81 3.79
CA GLN A 48 12.61 18.99 2.59
C GLN A 48 13.71 17.93 2.53
N THR A 49 13.33 16.68 2.27
CA THR A 49 14.27 15.60 2.04
C THR A 49 15.09 15.91 0.79
N ARG A 50 16.42 16.02 0.91
CA ARG A 50 17.33 16.40 -0.20
C ARG A 50 17.65 15.25 -1.17
N VAL A 51 16.97 14.11 -1.03
CA VAL A 51 17.21 12.93 -1.87
C VAL A 51 16.26 12.96 -3.06
N SER A 52 16.81 12.84 -4.26
CA SER A 52 16.00 12.66 -5.47
C SER A 52 15.26 11.33 -5.39
N VAL A 53 13.93 11.40 -5.38
CA VAL A 53 13.06 10.23 -5.46
C VAL A 53 12.50 10.12 -6.89
N PRO A 54 12.30 8.90 -7.41
CA PRO A 54 11.63 8.71 -8.69
C PRO A 54 10.28 9.43 -8.72
N ASP A 55 9.94 10.00 -9.87
CA ASP A 55 8.61 10.56 -10.06
C ASP A 55 7.54 9.48 -9.91
N ARG A 56 6.34 9.87 -9.46
CA ARG A 56 5.23 8.94 -9.24
C ARG A 56 4.80 8.23 -10.51
N GLN A 57 4.82 8.92 -11.66
CA GLN A 57 4.44 8.30 -12.92
C GLN A 57 5.39 7.17 -13.28
N ARG A 58 6.70 7.39 -13.07
CA ARG A 58 7.71 6.34 -13.27
C ARG A 58 7.48 5.17 -12.32
N LEU A 59 7.26 5.44 -11.04
CA LEU A 59 6.98 4.38 -10.06
C LEU A 59 5.74 3.54 -10.42
N TYR A 60 4.67 4.18 -10.90
CA TYR A 60 3.47 3.45 -11.34
C TYR A 60 3.68 2.69 -12.64
N ALA A 61 4.47 3.21 -13.57
CA ALA A 61 4.84 2.49 -14.79
C ALA A 61 5.66 1.24 -14.48
N ASP A 62 6.67 1.36 -13.61
CA ASP A 62 7.50 0.24 -13.16
C ASP A 62 6.65 -0.81 -12.44
N MET A 63 5.70 -0.38 -11.60
CA MET A 63 4.75 -1.27 -10.93
C MET A 63 3.82 -1.99 -11.92
N ALA A 64 3.34 -1.30 -12.96
CA ALA A 64 2.53 -1.93 -14.01
C ALA A 64 3.32 -3.00 -14.78
N ALA A 65 4.59 -2.73 -15.10
CA ALA A 65 5.47 -3.70 -15.73
C ALA A 65 5.67 -4.95 -14.85
N LEU A 66 5.83 -4.77 -13.54
CA LEU A 66 5.91 -5.88 -12.58
C LEU A 66 4.62 -6.72 -12.56
N PHE A 67 3.43 -6.10 -12.56
CA PHE A 67 2.16 -6.85 -12.59
C PHE A 67 1.96 -7.62 -13.90
N LEU A 68 2.40 -7.06 -15.03
CA LEU A 68 2.35 -7.78 -16.32
C LEU A 68 3.27 -9.00 -16.30
N GLN A 69 4.48 -8.87 -15.76
CA GLN A 69 5.40 -9.98 -15.60
C GLN A 69 4.86 -11.03 -14.63
N ASP A 70 4.25 -10.59 -13.53
CA ASP A 70 3.64 -11.46 -12.52
C ASP A 70 2.51 -12.29 -13.12
N LEU A 71 1.63 -11.65 -13.90
CA LEU A 71 0.59 -12.34 -14.65
C LEU A 71 1.16 -13.36 -15.64
N ALA A 72 2.21 -13.00 -16.40
CA ALA A 72 2.85 -13.92 -17.34
C ALA A 72 3.43 -15.15 -16.63
N ASN A 73 4.02 -14.98 -15.44
CA ASN A 73 4.55 -16.08 -14.64
C ASN A 73 3.43 -17.01 -14.12
N VAL A 74 2.29 -16.44 -13.70
CA VAL A 74 1.10 -17.21 -13.30
C VAL A 74 0.54 -18.00 -14.50
N GLU A 75 0.44 -17.37 -15.68
CA GLU A 75 -0.03 -18.03 -16.90
C GLU A 75 0.92 -19.16 -17.36
N ALA A 76 2.22 -18.98 -17.15
CA ALA A 76 3.24 -20.00 -17.39
C ALA A 76 3.25 -21.11 -16.32
N GLY A 77 2.48 -20.98 -15.24
CA GLY A 77 2.41 -21.95 -14.15
C GLY A 77 3.66 -21.98 -13.26
N ILE A 78 4.49 -20.92 -13.28
CA ILE A 78 5.69 -20.83 -12.43
C ILE A 78 5.29 -20.79 -10.95
N TYR A 79 4.18 -20.12 -10.64
CA TYR A 79 3.54 -20.11 -9.32
C TYR A 79 2.02 -19.93 -9.44
N PRO A 80 1.24 -20.32 -8.41
CA PRO A 80 -0.21 -20.18 -8.43
C PRO A 80 -0.66 -18.71 -8.38
N LEU A 81 -1.94 -18.47 -8.70
CA LEU A 81 -2.57 -17.16 -8.52
C LEU A 81 -2.35 -16.63 -7.09
N PRO A 82 -1.99 -15.35 -6.91
CA PRO A 82 -1.80 -14.76 -5.60
C PRO A 82 -3.00 -14.99 -4.69
N ALA A 83 -2.76 -15.48 -3.48
CA ALA A 83 -3.75 -15.50 -2.42
C ALA A 83 -3.68 -14.16 -1.70
N ASP A 84 -4.72 -13.34 -1.81
CA ASP A 84 -4.74 -12.07 -1.10
C ASP A 84 -5.00 -12.30 0.38
N HIS A 85 -4.07 -11.84 1.22
CA HIS A 85 -4.12 -11.99 2.67
C HIS A 85 -4.58 -10.72 3.38
N ASP A 86 -5.19 -9.78 2.64
CA ASP A 86 -5.61 -8.49 3.18
C ASP A 86 -6.89 -8.58 4.02
N GLY A 87 -7.54 -9.74 4.07
CA GLY A 87 -8.82 -9.93 4.75
C GLY A 87 -10.00 -9.43 3.93
N THR A 88 -11.16 -9.34 4.58
CA THR A 88 -12.38 -8.87 3.96
C THR A 88 -12.40 -7.34 3.85
N LEU A 89 -13.30 -6.78 3.03
CA LEU A 89 -13.46 -5.32 2.93
C LEU A 89 -13.75 -4.64 4.29
N PRO A 90 -14.58 -5.21 5.19
CA PRO A 90 -14.71 -4.74 6.56
C PRO A 90 -13.39 -4.70 7.33
N ASP A 91 -12.54 -5.73 7.20
CA ASP A 91 -11.23 -5.77 7.87
C ASP A 91 -10.32 -4.64 7.38
N LEU A 92 -10.31 -4.39 6.07
CA LEU A 92 -9.57 -3.29 5.46
C LEU A 92 -10.02 -1.92 5.97
N LEU A 93 -11.34 -1.71 6.08
CA LEU A 93 -11.93 -0.49 6.63
C LEU A 93 -11.58 -0.31 8.11
N ALA A 94 -11.71 -1.37 8.91
CA ALA A 94 -11.38 -1.36 10.33
C ALA A 94 -9.91 -1.02 10.57
N ARG A 95 -8.98 -1.67 9.84
CA ARG A 95 -7.54 -1.37 9.92
C ARG A 95 -7.23 0.06 9.48
N SER A 96 -7.90 0.56 8.44
CA SER A 96 -7.70 1.94 7.99
C SER A 96 -8.15 2.93 9.05
N ARG A 97 -9.29 2.69 9.71
CA ARG A 97 -9.74 3.51 10.83
C ARG A 97 -8.69 3.54 11.95
N LEU A 98 -8.22 2.37 12.40
CA LEU A 98 -7.20 2.26 13.44
C LEU A 98 -5.91 3.01 13.06
N PHE A 99 -5.46 2.87 11.81
CA PHE A 99 -4.31 3.62 11.30
C PHE A 99 -4.51 5.14 11.44
N PHE A 100 -5.66 5.67 11.01
CA PHE A 100 -5.92 7.10 11.06
C PHE A 100 -6.12 7.62 12.49
N GLU A 101 -6.68 6.82 13.38
CA GLU A 101 -6.81 7.13 14.81
C GLU A 101 -5.45 7.26 15.51
N ASP A 102 -4.45 6.48 15.10
CA ASP A 102 -3.12 6.52 15.72
C ASP A 102 -2.21 7.65 15.19
N LEU A 103 -2.56 8.25 14.05
CA LEU A 103 -1.74 9.31 13.43
C LEU A 103 -1.38 10.48 14.36
N PRO A 104 -2.29 11.05 15.19
CA PRO A 104 -1.93 12.15 16.08
C PRO A 104 -0.92 11.75 17.15
N THR A 105 -0.98 10.50 17.62
CA THR A 105 -0.05 9.94 18.61
C THR A 105 1.34 9.80 17.98
N ILE A 106 1.43 9.17 16.80
CA ILE A 106 2.68 9.04 16.04
C ILE A 106 3.26 10.42 15.72
N HIS A 107 2.42 11.39 15.33
CA HIS A 107 2.85 12.74 15.00
C HIS A 107 3.55 13.43 16.18
N ARG A 108 2.90 13.43 17.37
CA ARG A 108 3.49 13.98 18.60
C ARG A 108 4.81 13.30 18.96
N ARG A 109 4.87 11.96 18.86
CA ARG A 109 6.08 11.19 19.16
C ARG A 109 7.24 11.59 18.24
N ARG A 110 6.98 11.72 16.93
CA ARG A 110 7.99 12.12 15.94
C ARG A 110 8.50 13.54 16.18
N GLU A 111 7.64 14.46 16.58
CA GLU A 111 8.07 15.82 16.97
C GLU A 111 8.93 15.79 18.24
N GLY A 112 8.58 14.94 19.21
CA GLY A 112 9.36 14.71 20.42
C GLY A 112 10.66 13.90 20.22
N ARG A 113 10.95 13.43 19.00
CA ARG A 113 12.08 12.53 18.67
C ARG A 113 12.11 11.26 19.54
N ASP A 114 10.96 10.77 19.96
CA ASP A 114 10.88 9.53 20.73
C ASP A 114 10.90 8.33 19.77
N VAL A 115 12.00 7.58 19.81
CA VAL A 115 12.32 6.47 18.89
C VAL A 115 12.34 5.10 19.59
N ARG A 116 11.99 5.02 20.87
CA ARG A 116 12.05 3.76 21.63
C ARG A 116 10.73 3.00 21.53
N GLU A 117 10.71 1.97 20.70
CA GLU A 117 9.77 0.86 20.83
C GLU A 117 10.47 -0.28 21.57
N VAL A 118 10.11 -0.49 22.83
CA VAL A 118 10.47 -1.70 23.56
C VAL A 118 9.36 -2.71 23.28
N LEU A 119 9.72 -3.88 22.76
CA LEU A 119 8.80 -5.01 22.64
C LEU A 119 8.26 -5.34 24.04
N SER A 120 7.04 -4.92 24.34
CA SER A 120 6.36 -5.15 25.61
C SER A 120 5.59 -6.46 25.57
N GLY A 121 5.23 -7.00 26.73
CA GLY A 121 4.37 -8.19 26.81
C GLY A 121 3.03 -8.02 26.09
N GLU A 122 2.53 -6.78 25.98
CA GLU A 122 1.28 -6.43 25.27
C GLU A 122 1.46 -6.30 23.75
N THR A 123 2.68 -6.07 23.26
CA THR A 123 2.99 -5.91 21.82
C THR A 123 3.65 -7.15 21.22
N ARG A 124 3.86 -8.21 22.02
CA ARG A 124 4.05 -9.57 21.52
C ARG A 124 2.71 -10.08 21.03
N GLY A 125 2.52 -10.05 19.72
CA GLY A 125 1.39 -10.68 19.05
C GLY A 125 1.24 -12.15 19.41
#